data_AF-A0A355GH39-F1
#
_entry.id   AF-A0A355GH39-F1
#
_cell.length_a   1.000
_cell.length_b   1.000
_cell.length_c   1.000
_cell.angle_alpha   90.00
_cell.angle_beta   90.00
_cell.angle_gamma   90.00
#
_symmetry.space_group_name_H-M   'P 1'
#
loop_
_entity.id
_entity.type
_entity.pdbx_description
1 polymer ?
#
loop_
_entity_poly.entity_id
_entity_poly.type
_entity_poly.pdbx_seq_one_letter_code
_entity_poly.pdbx_strand_id
1 'polypeptide(L)'
;WSTETIIVGGVALHFIFSSGVAFLQYMASEDTLAAIVFWIFGTLQGANWQKLAIIAVVMAVTTGLLMSRVWQLTALRLGESHARSLGINTERLRLQTLILVSILTATAVCFTGAIGFIGLLAPHLARILVGEDQRYFIPLSALSGAFLVSVAAL
;
A
#
# COMPACT_ATOMS: atom_id res chain seq x y z
N TRP A 1 -15.87 13.21 -5.10
CA TRP A 1 -15.27 12.34 -6.13
C TRP A 1 -15.99 10.99 -6.15
N SER A 2 -16.55 10.56 -7.28
CA SER A 2 -17.08 9.20 -7.38
C SER A 2 -15.92 8.20 -7.34
N THR A 3 -16.19 6.99 -6.85
CA THR A 3 -15.17 5.93 -6.77
C THR A 3 -14.63 5.58 -8.16
N GLU A 4 -15.46 5.65 -9.19
CA GLU A 4 -15.10 5.43 -10.59
C GLU A 4 -14.06 6.43 -11.09
N THR A 5 -14.23 7.73 -10.81
CA THR A 5 -13.28 8.76 -11.24
C THR A 5 -11.88 8.52 -10.64
N ILE A 6 -11.81 8.09 -9.38
CA ILE A 6 -10.54 7.80 -8.71
C ILE A 6 -9.86 6.57 -9.34
N ILE A 7 -10.63 5.54 -9.67
CA ILE A 7 -10.10 4.32 -10.29
C ILE A 7 -9.57 4.63 -11.69
N VAL A 8 -10.36 5.28 -12.54
CA VAL A 8 -9.97 5.62 -13.92
C VAL A 8 -8.77 6.58 -13.91
N GLY A 9 -8.78 7.59 -13.03
CA GLY A 9 -7.65 8.51 -12.87
C GLY A 9 -6.37 7.80 -12.44
N GLY A 10 -6.46 6.84 -11.52
CA GLY A 10 -5.32 6.02 -11.09
C GLY A 10 -4.76 5.15 -12.21
N VAL A 11 -5.63 4.51 -13.00
CA VAL A 11 -5.22 3.70 -14.15
C VAL A 11 -4.55 4.57 -15.23
N ALA A 12 -5.10 5.75 -15.53
CA ALA A 12 -4.50 6.69 -16.47
C ALA A 12 -3.10 7.14 -16.00
N LEU A 13 -2.95 7.46 -14.72
CA LEU A 13 -1.67 7.85 -14.13
C LEU A 13 -0.65 6.71 -14.20
N HIS A 14 -1.08 5.48 -13.92
CA HIS A 14 -0.22 4.30 -14.05
C HIS A 14 0.33 4.14 -15.47
N PHE A 15 -0.49 4.29 -16.50
CA PHE A 15 -0.02 4.19 -17.89
C PHE A 15 0.98 5.29 -18.28
N ILE A 16 0.81 6.51 -17.77
CA ILE A 16 1.76 7.60 -18.02
C ILE A 16 3.14 7.28 -17.43
N PHE A 17 3.19 6.78 -16.18
CA PHE A 17 4.46 6.39 -15.58
C PHE A 17 5.05 5.13 -16.21
N SER A 18 4.20 4.14 -16.55
CA SER A 18 4.65 2.91 -17.19
C SER A 18 5.26 3.17 -18.57
N SER A 19 4.68 4.08 -19.36
CA SER A 19 5.26 4.47 -20.65
C SER A 19 6.55 5.27 -20.47
N GLY A 20 6.63 6.12 -19.45
CA GLY A 20 7.87 6.80 -19.07
C GLY A 20 9.00 5.82 -18.72
N VAL A 21 8.71 4.78 -17.93
CA VAL A 21 9.68 3.72 -17.62
C VAL A 21 10.09 2.97 -18.90
N ALA A 22 9.14 2.62 -19.77
CA ALA A 22 9.44 1.95 -21.04
C ALA A 22 10.32 2.82 -21.96
N PHE A 23 10.09 4.14 -21.99
CA PHE A 23 10.93 5.08 -22.73
C PHE A 23 12.36 5.13 -22.17
N LEU A 24 12.52 5.16 -20.84
CA LEU A 24 13.83 5.10 -20.21
C LEU A 24 14.55 3.79 -20.50
N GLN A 25 13.82 2.66 -20.50
CA GLN A 25 14.36 1.35 -20.86
C GLN A 25 14.86 1.32 -22.32
N TYR A 26 14.14 1.96 -23.24
CA TYR A 26 14.56 2.05 -24.65
C TYR A 26 15.88 2.81 -24.82
N MET A 27 16.16 3.81 -23.98
CA MET A 27 17.42 4.58 -24.02
C MET A 27 18.54 4.01 -23.15
N ALA A 28 18.26 3.00 -22.32
CA ALA A 28 19.20 2.46 -21.35
C ALA A 28 20.27 1.57 -22.00
N SER A 29 21.48 1.55 -21.42
CA SER A 29 22.49 0.52 -21.73
C SER A 29 22.03 -0.86 -21.25
N GLU A 30 22.60 -1.94 -21.81
CA GLU A 30 22.25 -3.32 -21.43
C GLU A 30 22.35 -3.57 -19.91
N ASP A 31 23.41 -3.07 -19.27
CA ASP A 31 23.60 -3.18 -17.81
C ASP A 31 22.51 -2.45 -17.02
N THR A 32 22.16 -1.24 -17.46
CA THR A 32 21.14 -0.42 -16.77
C THR A 32 19.75 -1.01 -16.98
N LEU A 33 19.47 -1.52 -18.18
CA LEU A 33 18.22 -2.19 -18.51
C LEU A 33 18.03 -3.43 -17.62
N ALA A 34 19.07 -4.26 -17.48
CA ALA A 34 19.04 -5.41 -16.59
C ALA A 34 18.74 -4.97 -15.14
N ALA A 35 19.41 -3.92 -14.65
CA ALA A 35 19.18 -3.39 -13.30
C ALA A 35 17.73 -2.90 -13.10
N ILE A 36 17.15 -2.21 -14.08
CA ILE A 36 15.74 -1.77 -14.05
C ILE A 36 14.81 -2.97 -13.96
N VAL A 37 15.02 -3.98 -14.81
CA VAL A 37 14.18 -5.20 -14.83
C VAL A 37 14.29 -5.94 -13.50
N PHE A 38 15.49 -6.11 -12.95
CA PHE A 38 15.68 -6.71 -11.62
C PHE A 38 15.00 -5.92 -10.51
N TRP A 39 15.04 -4.58 -10.55
CA TRP A 39 14.34 -3.76 -9.57
C TRP A 39 12.82 -3.90 -9.66
N ILE A 40 12.27 -4.04 -10.88
CA ILE A 40 10.83 -4.25 -11.11
C ILE A 40 10.37 -5.59 -10.51
N PHE A 41 11.16 -6.66 -10.61
CA PHE A 41 10.82 -7.94 -9.97
C PHE A 41 10.76 -7.84 -8.44
N GLY A 42 11.51 -6.91 -7.86
CA GLY A 42 11.62 -6.73 -6.43
C GLY A 42 12.61 -7.70 -5.79
N THR A 43 13.30 -7.23 -4.74
CA THR A 43 14.25 -8.02 -3.97
C THR A 43 14.35 -7.50 -2.55
N LEU A 44 14.53 -8.41 -1.60
CA LEU A 44 14.85 -8.10 -0.20
C LEU A 44 16.37 -8.06 0.05
N GLN A 45 17.16 -8.34 -0.99
CA GLN A 45 18.61 -8.38 -0.92
C GLN A 45 19.17 -6.97 -0.77
N GLY A 46 20.23 -6.81 0.05
CA GLY A 46 20.76 -5.48 0.39
C GLY A 46 19.93 -4.74 1.45
N ALA A 47 19.21 -5.48 2.29
CA ALA A 47 18.61 -4.96 3.53
C ALA A 47 19.70 -4.40 4.45
N ASN A 48 19.47 -3.20 4.99
CA ASN A 48 20.36 -2.51 5.92
C ASN A 48 19.52 -1.96 7.08
N TRP A 49 20.09 -1.91 8.27
CA TRP A 49 19.51 -1.30 9.47
C TRP A 49 18.98 0.11 9.25
N GLN A 50 19.66 0.92 8.42
CA GLN A 50 19.17 2.26 8.07
C GLN A 50 17.86 2.22 7.28
N LYS A 51 17.78 1.39 6.23
CA LYS A 51 16.55 1.21 5.42
C LYS A 51 15.42 0.66 6.29
N LEU A 52 15.75 -0.32 7.15
CA LEU A 52 14.80 -0.92 8.08
C LEU A 52 14.24 0.12 9.06
N ALA A 53 15.09 0.98 9.64
CA ALA A 53 14.65 2.02 10.55
C ALA A 53 13.69 3.01 9.87
N ILE A 54 13.98 3.43 8.64
CA ILE A 54 13.10 4.32 7.86
C ILE A 54 11.74 3.66 7.62
N ILE A 55 11.72 2.42 7.13
CA ILE A 55 10.47 1.69 6.87
C ILE A 55 9.68 1.50 8.17
N ALA A 56 10.34 1.11 9.27
CA ALA A 56 9.71 0.88 10.56
C ALA A 56 9.06 2.16 11.11
N VAL A 57 9.75 3.31 11.03
CA VAL A 57 9.20 4.60 11.47
C VAL A 57 8.01 5.00 10.60
N VAL A 58 8.11 4.91 9.28
CA VAL A 58 7.01 5.25 8.37
C VAL A 58 5.80 4.33 8.60
N MET A 59 6.03 3.03 8.77
CA MET A 59 4.98 2.06 9.10
C MET A 59 4.33 2.40 10.44
N ALA A 60 5.11 2.62 11.50
CA ALA A 60 4.58 2.96 12.82
C ALA A 60 3.73 4.24 12.80
N VAL A 61 4.19 5.29 12.11
CA VAL A 61 3.48 6.56 12.00
C VAL A 61 2.19 6.41 11.17
N THR A 62 2.28 5.81 9.98
CA THR A 62 1.11 5.65 9.10
C THR A 62 0.06 4.73 9.71
N THR A 63 0.48 3.58 10.26
CA THR A 63 -0.41 2.66 10.98
C THR A 63 -1.00 3.32 12.23
N GLY A 64 -0.22 4.07 13.02
CA GLY A 64 -0.72 4.80 14.18
C GLY A 64 -1.78 5.85 13.82
N LEU A 65 -1.56 6.60 12.73
CA LEU A 65 -2.54 7.56 12.22
C LEU A 65 -3.81 6.87 11.70
N LEU A 66 -3.69 5.72 11.03
CA LEU A 66 -4.85 4.93 10.60
C LEU A 66 -5.61 4.33 11.79
N MET A 67 -4.89 3.85 12.82
CA MET A 67 -5.45 3.34 14.08
C MET A 67 -6.31 4.39 14.79
N SER A 68 -5.84 5.64 14.85
CA SER A 68 -6.61 6.74 15.46
C SER A 68 -7.96 7.01 14.78
N ARG A 69 -8.11 6.57 13.52
CA ARG A 69 -9.30 6.78 12.67
C ARG A 69 -10.09 5.50 12.42
N VAL A 70 -9.76 4.42 13.11
CA VAL A 70 -10.36 3.10 12.90
C VAL A 70 -11.88 3.13 12.91
N TRP A 71 -12.50 3.82 13.87
CA TRP A 71 -13.96 3.87 13.95
C TRP A 71 -14.58 4.56 12.73
N GLN A 72 -13.94 5.63 12.23
CA GLN A 72 -14.39 6.34 11.03
C GLN A 72 -14.24 5.47 9.78
N LEU A 73 -13.18 4.67 9.70
CA LEU A 73 -12.95 3.70 8.63
C LEU A 73 -13.99 2.56 8.67
N THR A 74 -14.32 2.05 9.86
CA THR A 74 -15.39 1.06 10.05
C THR A 74 -16.74 1.62 9.62
N ALA A 75 -17.08 2.86 10.03
CA ALA A 75 -18.31 3.52 9.63
C ALA A 75 -18.39 3.73 8.11
N LEU A 76 -17.27 4.08 7.46
CA LEU A 76 -17.21 4.23 6.01
C LEU A 76 -17.48 2.90 5.27
N ARG A 77 -17.06 1.76 5.83
CA ARG A 77 -17.37 0.43 5.27
C ARG A 77 -18.85 0.08 5.35
N LEU A 78 -19.56 0.54 6.40
CA LEU A 78 -21.01 0.31 6.55
C LEU A 78 -21.86 1.10 5.55
N GLY A 79 -21.26 2.08 4.87
CA GLY A 79 -21.89 2.87 3.82
C GLY A 79 -21.58 4.34 3.96
N GLU A 80 -21.46 5.02 2.83
CA GLU A 80 -21.11 6.44 2.79
C GLU A 80 -22.21 7.33 3.40
N SER A 81 -23.48 6.98 3.18
CA SER A 81 -24.64 7.66 3.79
C SER A 81 -24.64 7.52 5.32
N HIS A 82 -24.33 6.32 5.83
CA HIS A 82 -24.27 6.04 7.26
C HIS A 82 -23.13 6.82 7.93
N ALA A 83 -21.92 6.79 7.35
CA ALA A 83 -20.79 7.56 7.86
C ALA A 83 -21.06 9.08 7.87
N ARG A 84 -21.70 9.61 6.83
CA ARG A 84 -22.09 11.04 6.79
C ARG A 84 -23.12 11.38 7.87
N SER A 85 -24.07 10.50 8.16
CA SER A 85 -25.05 10.71 9.24
C SER A 85 -24.42 10.75 10.64
N LEU A 86 -23.27 10.08 10.82
CA LEU A 86 -22.46 10.12 12.04
C LEU A 86 -21.56 11.37 12.15
N GLY A 87 -21.72 12.35 11.26
CA GLY A 87 -20.93 13.59 11.23
C GLY A 87 -19.52 13.43 10.65
N ILE A 88 -19.21 12.28 10.04
CA ILE A 88 -17.88 12.02 9.48
C ILE A 88 -17.79 12.67 8.09
N ASN A 89 -16.75 13.50 7.90
CA ASN A 89 -16.40 13.99 6.57
C ASN A 89 -15.70 12.88 5.75
N THR A 90 -16.52 12.09 5.06
CA THR A 90 -16.11 10.93 4.24
C THR A 90 -15.11 11.29 3.14
N GLU A 91 -15.22 12.48 2.54
CA GLU A 91 -14.30 12.94 1.50
C GLU A 91 -12.90 13.21 2.06
N ARG A 92 -12.80 13.95 3.17
CA ARG A 92 -11.52 14.20 3.85
C ARG A 92 -10.90 12.90 4.36
N LEU A 93 -11.71 12.01 4.92
CA LEU A 93 -11.24 10.71 5.41
C LEU A 93 -10.66 9.86 4.28
N ARG A 94 -11.34 9.79 3.11
CA ARG A 94 -10.82 9.08 1.93
C ARG A 94 -9.49 9.67 1.47
N LEU A 95 -9.41 11.00 1.32
CA LEU A 95 -8.20 11.67 0.85
C LEU A 95 -7.01 11.45 1.82
N GLN A 96 -7.24 11.58 3.12
CA GLN A 96 -6.21 11.33 4.13
C GLN A 96 -5.74 9.87 4.13
N THR A 97 -6.68 8.92 4.00
CA THR A 97 -6.35 7.49 3.91
C THR A 97 -5.55 7.18 2.65
N LEU A 98 -5.94 7.75 1.50
CA LEU A 98 -5.21 7.61 0.25
C LEU A 98 -3.77 8.12 0.39
N ILE A 99 -3.56 9.30 0.98
CA ILE A 99 -2.22 9.87 1.19
C ILE A 99 -1.37 8.96 2.09
N LEU A 100 -1.91 8.52 3.23
CA LEU A 100 -1.18 7.67 4.18
C LEU A 100 -0.77 6.32 3.55
N VAL A 101 -1.70 5.67 2.86
CA VAL A 101 -1.44 4.38 2.19
C VAL A 101 -0.47 4.57 1.02
N SER A 102 -0.55 5.70 0.30
CA SER A 102 0.39 6.02 -0.78
C SER A 102 1.81 6.19 -0.24
N ILE A 103 1.99 6.91 0.87
CA ILE A 103 3.30 7.08 1.52
C ILE A 103 3.85 5.74 1.99
N LEU A 104 3.03 4.92 2.65
CA LEU A 104 3.43 3.60 3.13
C LEU A 104 3.87 2.69 1.97
N THR A 105 3.06 2.64 0.91
CA THR A 105 3.33 1.81 -0.28
C THR A 105 4.57 2.30 -1.03
N ALA A 106 4.70 3.61 -1.25
CA ALA A 106 5.86 4.19 -1.93
C ALA A 106 7.16 3.92 -1.16
N THR A 107 7.11 4.01 0.18
CA THR A 107 8.27 3.74 1.03
C THR A 107 8.68 2.27 0.94
N ALA A 108 7.73 1.34 0.97
CA ALA A 108 8.02 -0.08 0.79
C ALA A 108 8.64 -0.34 -0.60
N VAL A 109 7.97 0.10 -1.67
CA VAL A 109 8.39 -0.14 -3.06
C VAL A 109 9.76 0.49 -3.38
N CYS A 110 10.08 1.66 -2.82
CA CYS A 110 11.38 2.31 -3.04
C CYS A 110 12.56 1.43 -2.59
N PHE A 111 12.41 0.68 -1.50
CA PHE A 111 13.49 -0.13 -0.95
C PHE A 111 13.45 -1.59 -1.37
N THR A 112 12.27 -2.15 -1.63
CA THR A 112 12.11 -3.58 -1.95
C THR A 112 11.79 -3.85 -3.42
N GLY A 113 11.55 -2.82 -4.22
CA GLY A 113 10.98 -2.95 -5.56
C GLY A 113 9.50 -3.33 -5.52
N ALA A 114 8.92 -3.64 -6.69
CA ALA A 114 7.49 -3.85 -6.84
C ALA A 114 7.08 -5.28 -6.46
N ILE A 115 6.89 -5.54 -5.16
CA ILE A 115 6.36 -6.83 -4.69
C ILE A 115 4.83 -6.83 -4.79
N GLY A 116 4.30 -7.57 -5.76
CA GLY A 116 2.87 -7.72 -6.00
C GLY A 116 2.17 -8.71 -5.07
N PHE A 117 0.84 -8.81 -5.22
CA PHE A 117 -0.04 -9.84 -4.64
C PHE A 117 -0.24 -9.83 -3.11
N ILE A 118 0.76 -9.47 -2.31
CA ILE A 118 0.68 -9.46 -0.83
C ILE A 118 -0.46 -8.55 -0.35
N GLY A 119 -0.62 -7.38 -0.99
CA GLY A 119 -1.68 -6.42 -0.66
C GLY A 119 -3.11 -6.92 -0.96
N LEU A 120 -3.26 -8.02 -1.71
CA LEU A 120 -4.55 -8.67 -1.95
C LEU A 120 -4.74 -9.87 -1.03
N LEU A 121 -3.72 -10.72 -0.91
CA LEU A 121 -3.80 -11.96 -0.14
C LEU A 121 -3.79 -11.73 1.38
N ALA A 122 -2.88 -10.89 1.88
CA ALA A 122 -2.74 -10.63 3.32
C ALA A 122 -4.03 -10.11 3.99
N PRO A 123 -4.72 -9.08 3.46
CA PRO A 123 -5.99 -8.63 4.04
C PRO A 123 -7.10 -9.68 3.89
N HIS A 124 -7.06 -10.53 2.85
CA HIS A 124 -8.03 -11.60 2.71
C HIS A 124 -7.87 -12.66 3.81
N LEU A 125 -6.64 -13.09 4.08
CA LEU A 125 -6.32 -13.99 5.19
C LEU A 125 -6.70 -13.38 6.55
N ALA A 126 -6.35 -12.12 6.77
CA ALA A 126 -6.70 -11.43 8.01
C ALA A 126 -8.21 -11.32 8.23
N ARG A 127 -8.99 -11.15 7.15
CA ARG A 127 -10.45 -11.12 7.20
C ARG A 127 -11.04 -12.45 7.65
N ILE A 128 -10.48 -13.57 7.17
CA ILE A 128 -10.93 -14.91 7.56
C ILE A 128 -10.64 -15.16 9.04
N LEU A 129 -9.51 -14.65 9.55
CA LEU A 129 -9.07 -14.89 10.92
C LEU A 129 -9.82 -14.05 11.97
N VAL A 130 -10.08 -12.77 11.70
CA VAL A 130 -10.60 -11.84 12.73
C VAL A 130 -11.90 -11.12 12.32
N GLY A 131 -12.38 -11.36 11.10
CA GLY A 131 -13.64 -10.80 10.63
C GLY A 131 -13.51 -9.32 10.22
N GLU A 132 -14.54 -8.53 10.52
CA GLU A 132 -14.75 -7.21 9.91
C GLU A 132 -14.36 -6.00 10.78
N ASP A 133 -13.95 -6.23 12.03
CA ASP A 133 -13.55 -5.14 12.93
C ASP A 133 -12.18 -4.58 12.53
N GLN A 134 -12.20 -3.33 12.06
CA GLN A 134 -11.02 -2.62 11.56
C GLN A 134 -9.93 -2.44 12.64
N ARG A 135 -10.27 -2.51 13.94
CA ARG A 135 -9.32 -2.44 15.06
C ARG A 135 -8.29 -3.55 15.01
N TYR A 136 -8.75 -4.76 14.73
CA TYR A 136 -7.89 -5.94 14.66
C TYR A 136 -7.47 -6.26 13.24
N PHE A 137 -8.31 -5.93 12.25
CA PHE A 137 -8.03 -6.20 10.85
C PHE A 137 -6.75 -5.53 10.34
N ILE A 138 -6.52 -4.25 10.64
CA ILE A 138 -5.33 -3.53 10.19
C ILE A 138 -4.04 -4.17 10.75
N PRO A 139 -3.85 -4.33 12.08
CA PRO A 139 -2.61 -4.93 12.59
C PRO A 139 -2.45 -6.38 12.14
N LEU A 140 -3.54 -7.16 12.07
CA LEU A 140 -3.43 -8.55 11.64
C LEU A 140 -3.13 -8.69 10.15
N SER A 141 -3.63 -7.79 9.30
CA SER A 141 -3.28 -7.75 7.87
C SER A 141 -1.80 -7.41 7.66
N ALA A 142 -1.25 -6.51 8.47
CA ALA A 142 0.19 -6.20 8.46
C ALA A 142 1.02 -7.42 8.88
N LEU A 143 0.64 -8.11 9.96
CA LEU A 143 1.31 -9.34 10.42
C LEU A 143 1.20 -10.48 9.40
N SER A 144 0.02 -10.66 8.78
CA SER A 144 -0.19 -11.66 7.73
C SER A 144 0.68 -11.38 6.52
N GLY A 145 0.82 -10.11 6.12
CA GLY A 145 1.72 -9.69 5.06
C GLY A 145 3.18 -9.94 5.41
N ALA A 146 3.61 -9.60 6.62
CA ALA A 146 4.96 -9.87 7.10
C ALA A 146 5.28 -11.36 7.10
N PHE A 147 4.34 -12.21 7.53
CA PHE A 147 4.46 -13.66 7.49
C PHE A 147 4.60 -14.17 6.05
N LEU A 148 3.71 -13.76 5.14
CA LEU A 148 3.74 -14.18 3.74
C LEU A 148 5.07 -13.80 3.06
N VAL A 149 5.55 -12.59 3.28
CA VAL A 149 6.84 -12.12 2.73
C VAL A 149 8.00 -12.91 3.33
N SER A 150 7.99 -13.16 4.63
CA SER A 150 9.08 -13.89 5.30
C SER A 150 9.17 -15.34 4.82
N VAL A 151 8.02 -15.99 4.60
CA VAL A 151 7.96 -17.36 4.05
C VAL A 151 8.38 -17.38 2.58
N ALA A 152 7.97 -16.40 1.78
CA ALA A 152 8.35 -16.31 0.37
C ALA A 152 9.84 -15.95 0.17
N ALA A 153 10.47 -15.34 1.17
CA ALA A 153 11.87 -14.94 1.14
C ALA A 153 12.84 -16.01 1.66
N LEU A 154 12.33 -17.10 2.25
CA LEU A 154 13.10 -18.22 2.80
C LEU A 154 13.45 -19.23 1.71
#